data_AF-A0A1B9LD15-F1
#
_entry.id   AF-A0A1B9LD15-F1
#
_cell.length_a   1.000
_cell.length_b   1.000
_cell.length_c   1.000
_cell.angle_alpha   90.00
_cell.angle_beta   90.00
_cell.angle_gamma   90.00
#
_symmetry.space_group_name_H-M   'P 1'
#
loop_
_entity.id
_entity.type
_entity.pdbx_description
1 polymer ?
#
loop_
_entity_poly.entity_id
_entity_poly.type
_entity_poly.pdbx_seq_one_letter_code
_entity_poly.pdbx_strand_id
1 'polypeptide(L)'
;MSIELTAFLLALVAMLANSEYLLGSSMLSRPLVTCTLVGLVMGDITQGIIIGATLELAFVGSFSIGASIPPEIISGSILGTAFAIGAGKSTEIALTLGIPIASFVLLVKNLCFLFILPYFVHKADQYACEGNGKGMDRMNLLGGFFSVNLPIGLVVGLSYLFGSSAINDLLEMIPKFIIDGLGIATGLLPAFGFAMLMKIMIKKTNATFFVLGFALAVYMKVPVTGVAIFGACIALILTGYSAFNGKKDVTEDGNQRLNNNTGNTLGVQEINYENEEF
;
A
#
# COMPACT_ATOMS: atom_id res chain seq x y z
N MET A 1 -22.15 -19.21 11.93
CA MET A 1 -20.80 -19.82 11.81
C MET A 1 -20.18 -19.86 13.20
N SER A 2 -19.44 -20.91 13.57
CA SER A 2 -18.80 -20.94 14.89
C SER A 2 -17.65 -19.93 14.96
N ILE A 3 -17.34 -19.44 16.16
CA ILE A 3 -16.29 -18.43 16.36
C ILE A 3 -14.91 -18.94 15.93
N GLU A 4 -14.63 -20.23 16.15
CA GLU A 4 -13.36 -20.85 15.78
C GLU A 4 -13.22 -20.93 14.26
N LEU A 5 -14.31 -21.26 13.56
CA LEU A 5 -14.32 -21.31 12.11
C LEU A 5 -14.14 -19.91 11.51
N THR A 6 -14.78 -18.89 12.07
CA THR A 6 -14.56 -17.50 11.64
C THR A 6 -13.12 -17.07 11.86
N ALA A 7 -12.55 -17.32 13.05
CA ALA A 7 -11.16 -16.99 13.36
C ALA A 7 -10.18 -17.65 12.37
N PHE A 8 -10.40 -18.93 12.06
CA PHE A 8 -9.60 -19.68 11.10
C PHE A 8 -9.70 -19.10 9.68
N LEU A 9 -10.90 -18.77 9.21
CA LEU A 9 -11.11 -18.16 7.90
C LEU A 9 -10.47 -16.77 7.80
N LEU A 10 -10.59 -15.94 8.85
CA LEU A 10 -9.94 -14.62 8.89
C LEU A 10 -8.41 -14.73 8.87
N ALA A 11 -7.84 -15.72 9.57
CA ALA A 11 -6.42 -16.03 9.49
C ALA A 11 -5.99 -16.38 8.06
N LEU A 12 -6.77 -17.20 7.34
CA LEU A 12 -6.50 -17.53 5.94
C LEU A 12 -6.61 -16.30 5.02
N VAL A 13 -7.59 -15.42 5.24
CA VAL A 13 -7.70 -14.16 4.48
C VAL A 13 -6.47 -13.29 4.69
N ALA A 14 -5.98 -13.18 5.94
CA ALA A 14 -4.77 -12.42 6.23
C ALA A 14 -3.52 -13.02 5.56
N MET A 15 -3.39 -14.35 5.58
CA MET A 15 -2.31 -15.06 4.90
C MET A 15 -2.39 -14.91 3.38
N LEU A 16 -3.59 -14.91 2.80
CA LEU A 16 -3.79 -14.67 1.36
C LEU A 16 -3.40 -13.24 0.98
N ALA A 17 -3.87 -12.25 1.74
CA ALA A 17 -3.55 -10.85 1.53
C ALA A 17 -2.04 -10.58 1.63
N ASN A 18 -1.37 -11.20 2.60
CA ASN A 18 0.06 -11.06 2.79
C ASN A 18 0.89 -11.91 1.80
N SER A 19 0.29 -12.87 1.10
CA SER A 19 0.94 -13.61 0.00
C SER A 19 1.18 -12.74 -1.24
N GLU A 20 0.77 -11.48 -1.24
CA GLU A 20 1.10 -10.49 -2.28
C GLU A 20 2.61 -10.40 -2.58
N TYR A 21 3.47 -10.54 -1.57
CA TYR A 21 4.93 -10.55 -1.76
C TYR A 21 5.42 -11.74 -2.59
N LEU A 22 4.66 -12.84 -2.61
CA LEU A 22 4.97 -14.03 -3.42
C LEU A 22 4.38 -13.91 -4.83
N LEU A 23 3.22 -13.26 -4.98
CA LEU A 23 2.45 -13.18 -6.22
C LEU A 23 2.80 -11.97 -7.10
N GLY A 24 3.82 -11.20 -6.73
CA GLY A 24 4.31 -10.06 -7.53
C GLY A 24 3.43 -8.82 -7.43
N SER A 25 3.15 -8.36 -6.20
CA SER A 25 2.44 -7.09 -5.94
C SER A 25 1.03 -7.02 -6.54
N SER A 26 0.25 -8.08 -6.33
CA SER A 26 -1.13 -8.22 -6.79
C SER A 26 -2.15 -7.29 -6.12
N MET A 27 -1.73 -6.38 -5.22
CA MET A 27 -2.61 -5.47 -4.46
C MET A 27 -3.67 -6.17 -3.60
N LEU A 28 -3.45 -7.42 -3.20
CA LEU A 28 -4.35 -8.17 -2.31
C LEU A 28 -4.33 -7.64 -0.88
N SER A 29 -3.26 -6.94 -0.49
CA SER A 29 -3.11 -6.30 0.82
C SER A 29 -3.96 -5.04 1.00
N ARG A 30 -4.63 -4.58 -0.06
CA ARG A 30 -5.44 -3.35 -0.04
C ARG A 30 -6.74 -3.55 0.75
N PRO A 31 -7.13 -2.59 1.62
CA PRO A 31 -8.36 -2.65 2.41
C PRO A 31 -9.61 -3.03 1.60
N LEU A 32 -9.75 -2.51 0.38
CA LEU A 32 -10.90 -2.82 -0.46
C LEU A 32 -11.05 -4.33 -0.70
N VAL A 33 -9.94 -5.04 -0.96
CA VAL A 33 -9.95 -6.48 -1.20
C VAL A 33 -10.12 -7.23 0.12
N THR A 34 -9.32 -6.91 1.14
CA THR A 34 -9.33 -7.63 2.40
C THR A 34 -10.68 -7.51 3.12
N CYS A 35 -11.27 -6.32 3.18
CA CYS A 35 -12.54 -6.09 3.87
C CYS A 35 -13.71 -6.73 3.12
N THR A 36 -13.65 -6.82 1.79
CA THR A 36 -14.65 -7.55 1.00
C THR A 36 -14.62 -9.04 1.32
N LEU A 37 -13.41 -9.63 1.41
CA LEU A 37 -13.25 -11.04 1.82
C LEU A 37 -13.72 -11.27 3.26
N VAL A 38 -13.45 -10.33 4.17
CA VAL A 38 -13.97 -10.40 5.54
C VAL A 38 -15.49 -10.30 5.57
N GLY A 39 -16.10 -9.39 4.80
CA GLY A 39 -17.55 -9.29 4.68
C GLY A 39 -18.17 -10.61 4.19
N LEU A 40 -17.54 -11.28 3.24
CA LEU A 40 -17.95 -12.61 2.79
C LEU A 40 -17.89 -13.65 3.92
N VAL A 41 -16.80 -13.68 4.70
CA VAL A 41 -16.63 -14.58 5.85
C VAL A 41 -17.67 -14.28 6.94
N MET A 42 -17.94 -13.01 7.21
CA MET A 42 -18.87 -12.56 8.25
C MET A 42 -20.35 -12.65 7.83
N GLY A 43 -20.64 -12.82 6.54
CA GLY A 43 -21.99 -12.91 5.99
C GLY A 43 -22.63 -11.58 5.58
N ASP A 44 -21.87 -10.48 5.59
CA ASP A 44 -22.30 -9.16 5.11
C ASP A 44 -21.24 -8.55 4.19
N ILE A 45 -21.32 -8.96 2.91
CA ILE A 45 -20.39 -8.50 1.88
C ILE A 45 -20.57 -7.00 1.58
N THR A 46 -21.79 -6.48 1.65
CA THR A 46 -22.09 -5.08 1.34
C THR A 46 -21.40 -4.18 2.36
N GLN A 47 -21.55 -4.49 3.64
CA GLN A 47 -20.88 -3.75 4.70
C GLN A 47 -19.36 -3.91 4.61
N GLY A 48 -18.86 -5.10 4.26
CA GLY A 48 -17.43 -5.34 3.99
C GLY A 48 -16.87 -4.43 2.88
N ILE A 49 -17.60 -4.26 1.78
CA ILE A 49 -17.20 -3.39 0.66
C ILE A 49 -17.21 -1.91 1.08
N ILE A 50 -18.26 -1.47 1.80
CA ILE A 50 -18.38 -0.07 2.26
C ILE A 50 -17.25 0.27 3.23
N ILE A 51 -16.96 -0.62 4.20
CA ILE A 51 -15.84 -0.46 5.13
C ILE A 51 -14.52 -0.47 4.37
N GLY A 52 -14.34 -1.40 3.42
CA GLY A 52 -13.15 -1.51 2.59
C GLY A 52 -12.86 -0.25 1.79
N ALA A 53 -13.87 0.30 1.11
CA ALA A 53 -13.73 1.56 0.36
C ALA A 53 -13.37 2.74 1.27
N THR A 54 -13.94 2.79 2.48
CA THR A 54 -13.63 3.84 3.46
C THR A 54 -12.19 3.75 3.96
N LEU A 55 -11.75 2.54 4.33
CA LEU A 55 -10.37 2.28 4.76
C LEU A 55 -9.38 2.52 3.62
N GLU A 56 -9.72 2.14 2.39
CA GLU A 56 -8.89 2.37 1.20
C GLU A 56 -8.61 3.86 1.03
N LEU A 57 -9.65 4.70 1.13
CA LEU A 57 -9.49 6.16 1.05
C LEU A 57 -8.65 6.73 2.19
N ALA A 58 -8.77 6.18 3.40
CA ALA A 58 -7.96 6.61 4.53
C ALA A 58 -6.48 6.24 4.37
N PHE A 59 -6.20 5.08 3.78
CA PHE A 59 -4.84 4.56 3.60
C PHE A 59 -4.27 4.77 2.19
N VAL A 60 -4.97 5.51 1.31
CA VAL A 60 -4.58 5.66 -0.10
C VAL A 60 -3.20 6.28 -0.29
N GLY A 61 -2.74 7.12 0.65
CA GLY A 61 -1.40 7.72 0.64
C GLY A 61 -0.37 6.99 1.50
N SER A 62 -0.75 5.84 2.08
CA SER A 62 0.10 5.06 2.97
C SER A 62 0.97 4.11 2.15
N PHE A 63 2.21 4.53 1.89
CA PHE A 63 3.23 3.73 1.21
C PHE A 63 4.52 3.70 2.03
N SER A 64 5.23 2.57 1.94
CA SER A 64 6.57 2.44 2.52
C SER A 64 7.58 3.16 1.61
N ILE A 65 8.35 4.07 2.19
CA ILE A 65 9.45 4.76 1.49
C ILE A 65 10.73 4.46 2.28
N GLY A 66 11.65 3.73 1.64
CA GLY A 66 12.85 3.22 2.31
C GLY A 66 12.51 2.41 3.57
N ALA A 67 13.14 2.75 4.69
CA ALA A 67 12.92 2.10 5.99
C ALA A 67 11.70 2.64 6.77
N SER A 68 11.01 3.69 6.26
CA SER A 68 9.80 4.21 6.88
C SER A 68 8.58 3.38 6.47
N ILE A 69 8.29 2.36 7.28
CA ILE A 69 7.17 1.43 7.05
C ILE A 69 5.91 1.97 7.75
N PRO A 70 4.81 2.23 7.03
CA PRO A 70 3.55 2.65 7.64
C PRO A 70 2.89 1.51 8.44
N PRO A 71 1.84 1.81 9.25
CA PRO A 71 1.05 0.80 9.98
C PRO A 71 0.65 -0.41 9.11
N GLU A 72 0.54 -1.58 9.71
CA GLU A 72 0.24 -2.84 9.00
C GLU A 72 -1.25 -2.90 8.62
N ILE A 73 -1.54 -2.51 7.38
CA ILE A 73 -2.91 -2.28 6.91
C ILE A 73 -3.73 -3.57 6.82
N ILE A 74 -3.12 -4.74 6.55
CA ILE A 74 -3.85 -6.00 6.31
C ILE A 74 -4.63 -6.40 7.57
N SER A 75 -3.94 -6.53 8.70
CA SER A 75 -4.52 -7.01 9.94
C SER A 75 -5.46 -5.98 10.54
N GLY A 76 -5.11 -4.69 10.46
CA GLY A 76 -5.98 -3.61 10.90
C GLY A 76 -7.30 -3.57 10.13
N SER A 77 -7.25 -3.74 8.81
CA SER A 77 -8.44 -3.78 7.96
C SER A 77 -9.27 -5.04 8.22
N ILE A 78 -8.63 -6.20 8.37
CA ILE A 78 -9.34 -7.46 8.59
C ILE A 78 -10.05 -7.48 9.94
N LEU A 79 -9.33 -7.20 11.02
CA LEU A 79 -9.88 -7.23 12.38
C LEU A 79 -10.84 -6.06 12.63
N GLY A 80 -10.51 -4.86 12.15
CA GLY A 80 -11.39 -3.69 12.25
C GLY A 80 -12.75 -3.97 11.59
N THR A 81 -12.76 -4.51 10.37
CA THR A 81 -13.98 -4.90 9.68
C THR A 81 -14.71 -6.04 10.37
N ALA A 82 -13.99 -7.10 10.80
CA ALA A 82 -14.62 -8.24 11.44
C ALA A 82 -15.31 -7.86 12.76
N PHE A 83 -14.68 -7.01 13.58
CA PHE A 83 -15.28 -6.52 14.81
C PHE A 83 -16.43 -5.55 14.57
N ALA A 84 -16.32 -4.64 13.59
CA ALA A 84 -17.40 -3.73 13.25
C ALA A 84 -18.65 -4.49 12.76
N ILE A 85 -18.50 -5.45 11.85
CA ILE A 85 -19.60 -6.28 11.37
C ILE A 85 -20.16 -7.15 12.50
N GLY A 86 -19.29 -7.79 13.29
CA GLY A 86 -19.68 -8.66 14.40
C GLY A 86 -20.48 -7.94 15.49
N ALA A 87 -20.16 -6.67 15.76
CA ALA A 87 -20.87 -5.84 16.73
C ALA A 87 -22.10 -5.12 16.14
N GLY A 88 -22.42 -5.31 14.85
CA GLY A 88 -23.50 -4.60 14.17
C GLY A 88 -23.27 -3.09 14.10
N LYS A 89 -22.00 -2.68 13.99
CA LYS A 89 -21.54 -1.30 14.07
C LYS A 89 -21.11 -0.75 12.71
N SER A 90 -20.90 0.56 12.70
CA SER A 90 -20.63 1.35 11.50
C SER A 90 -19.15 1.38 11.12
N THR A 91 -18.86 2.00 9.98
CA THR A 91 -17.52 2.13 9.37
C THR A 91 -16.52 2.88 10.25
N GLU A 92 -17.00 3.81 11.07
CA GLU A 92 -16.19 4.62 11.98
C GLU A 92 -15.49 3.72 13.00
N ILE A 93 -16.21 2.74 13.54
CA ILE A 93 -15.66 1.79 14.53
C ILE A 93 -14.60 0.91 13.89
N ALA A 94 -14.79 0.46 12.65
CA ALA A 94 -13.79 -0.33 11.94
C ALA A 94 -12.45 0.41 11.85
N LEU A 95 -12.49 1.70 11.53
CA LEU A 95 -11.29 2.52 11.41
C LEU A 95 -10.67 2.88 12.76
N THR A 96 -11.52 3.13 13.76
CA THR A 96 -11.12 3.39 15.16
C THR A 96 -10.29 2.25 15.72
N LEU A 97 -10.76 1.01 15.52
CA LEU A 97 -10.08 -0.19 16.00
C LEU A 97 -8.92 -0.57 15.06
N GLY A 98 -9.09 -0.35 13.76
CA GLY A 98 -8.14 -0.76 12.74
C GLY A 98 -6.77 -0.12 12.88
N ILE A 99 -6.67 1.19 13.20
CA ILE A 99 -5.38 1.89 13.30
C ILE A 99 -4.51 1.39 14.48
N PRO A 100 -5.03 1.29 15.72
CA PRO A 100 -4.27 0.72 16.84
C PRO A 100 -3.87 -0.73 16.57
N ILE A 101 -4.77 -1.55 16.01
CA ILE A 101 -4.48 -2.93 15.66
C ILE A 101 -3.37 -3.00 14.61
N ALA A 102 -3.47 -2.23 13.52
CA ALA A 102 -2.44 -2.15 12.47
C ALA A 102 -1.06 -1.79 13.03
N SER A 103 -1.02 -0.84 13.96
CA SER A 103 0.22 -0.38 14.60
C SER A 103 0.82 -1.46 15.52
N PHE A 104 -0.03 -2.17 16.26
CA PHE A 104 0.41 -3.28 17.11
C PHE A 104 0.93 -4.46 16.27
N VAL A 105 0.21 -4.85 15.21
CA VAL A 105 0.65 -5.95 14.35
C VAL A 105 1.91 -5.58 13.58
N LEU A 106 2.11 -4.31 13.22
CA LEU A 106 3.37 -3.84 12.65
C LEU A 106 4.55 -4.11 13.61
N LEU A 107 4.38 -3.86 14.91
CA LEU A 107 5.41 -4.16 15.90
C LEU A 107 5.74 -5.65 15.93
N VAL A 108 4.71 -6.51 15.97
CA VAL A 108 4.89 -7.98 15.96
C VAL A 108 5.61 -8.42 14.68
N LYS A 109 5.18 -7.91 13.52
CA LYS A 109 5.82 -8.17 12.23
C LYS A 109 7.30 -7.77 12.27
N ASN A 110 7.63 -6.59 12.78
CA ASN A 110 9.02 -6.12 12.88
C ASN A 110 9.88 -7.02 13.78
N LEU A 111 9.32 -7.55 14.87
CA LEU A 111 10.02 -8.54 15.70
C LEU A 111 10.30 -9.83 14.92
N CYS A 112 9.32 -10.34 14.16
CA CYS A 112 9.54 -11.52 13.32
C CYS A 112 10.60 -11.27 12.23
N PHE A 113 10.61 -10.07 11.64
CA PHE A 113 11.67 -9.65 10.71
C PHE A 113 13.04 -9.58 11.36
N LEU A 114 13.13 -9.21 12.64
CA LEU A 114 14.40 -9.09 13.35
C LEU A 114 14.94 -10.45 13.84
N PHE A 115 14.07 -11.35 14.28
CA PHE A 115 14.48 -12.60 14.93
C PHE A 115 14.37 -13.85 14.06
N ILE A 116 13.37 -13.91 13.18
CA ILE A 116 13.06 -15.13 12.42
C ILE A 116 13.66 -15.06 11.01
N LEU A 117 13.43 -13.94 10.31
CA LEU A 117 13.88 -13.78 8.92
C LEU A 117 15.40 -13.96 8.74
N PRO A 118 16.29 -13.43 9.62
CA PRO A 118 17.73 -13.55 9.41
C PRO A 118 18.18 -15.01 9.37
N TYR A 119 17.56 -15.91 10.13
CA TYR A 119 17.90 -17.33 10.07
C TYR A 119 17.77 -17.90 8.65
N PHE A 120 16.69 -17.56 7.95
CA PHE A 120 16.45 -18.00 6.58
C PHE A 120 17.40 -17.33 5.58
N VAL A 121 17.72 -16.05 5.80
CA VAL A 121 18.65 -15.29 4.95
C VAL A 121 20.06 -15.88 5.03
N HIS A 122 20.61 -16.07 6.24
CA HIS A 122 21.94 -16.66 6.41
C HIS A 122 22.04 -18.07 5.81
N LYS A 123 20.95 -18.84 5.86
CA LYS A 123 20.89 -20.17 5.24
C LYS A 123 20.78 -20.11 3.72
N ALA A 124 20.10 -19.10 3.18
CA ALA A 124 20.08 -18.83 1.74
C ALA A 124 21.49 -18.44 1.24
N ASP A 125 22.24 -17.65 2.01
CA ASP A 125 23.62 -17.28 1.69
C ASP A 125 24.54 -18.51 1.60
N GLN A 126 24.39 -19.47 2.54
CA GLN A 126 25.12 -20.74 2.47
C GLN A 126 24.81 -21.52 1.19
N TYR A 127 23.53 -21.64 0.84
CA TYR A 127 23.13 -22.31 -0.41
C TYR A 127 23.61 -21.57 -1.67
N ALA A 128 23.73 -20.24 -1.61
CA ALA A 128 24.31 -19.45 -2.70
C ALA A 128 25.81 -19.74 -2.87
N CYS A 129 26.58 -19.81 -1.78
CA CYS A 129 28.00 -20.19 -1.82
C CYS A 129 28.22 -21.61 -2.37
N GLU A 130 27.28 -22.53 -2.11
CA GLU A 130 27.30 -23.90 -2.63
C GLU A 130 26.82 -24.03 -4.09
N GLY A 131 26.36 -22.93 -4.71
CA GLY A 131 25.79 -22.95 -6.06
C GLY A 131 24.44 -23.67 -6.16
N ASN A 132 23.73 -23.85 -5.03
CA ASN A 132 22.47 -24.57 -4.95
C ASN A 132 21.26 -23.63 -5.07
N GLY A 133 20.89 -23.29 -6.31
CA GLY A 133 19.74 -22.42 -6.60
C GLY A 133 18.41 -22.94 -6.02
N LYS A 134 18.17 -24.26 -6.06
CA LYS A 134 16.96 -24.87 -5.47
C LYS A 134 16.90 -24.70 -3.94
N GLY A 135 18.06 -24.71 -3.28
CA GLY A 135 18.17 -24.44 -1.85
C GLY A 135 17.79 -23.00 -1.52
N MET A 136 18.29 -22.04 -2.31
CA MET A 136 17.97 -20.62 -2.20
C MET A 136 16.47 -20.35 -2.42
N ASP A 137 15.88 -20.90 -3.49
CA ASP A 137 14.44 -20.72 -3.79
C ASP A 137 13.55 -21.21 -2.65
N ARG A 138 13.91 -22.36 -2.05
CA ARG A 138 13.21 -22.90 -0.89
C ARG A 138 13.34 -21.98 0.33
N MET A 139 14.52 -21.42 0.59
CA MET A 139 14.71 -20.51 1.72
C MET A 139 13.96 -19.20 1.53
N ASN A 140 13.84 -18.69 0.31
CA ASN A 140 13.02 -17.54 0.02
C ASN A 140 11.54 -17.81 0.34
N LEU A 141 10.99 -18.93 -0.14
CA LEU A 141 9.58 -19.26 0.07
C LEU A 141 9.26 -19.60 1.54
N LEU A 142 10.12 -20.39 2.19
CA LEU A 142 9.96 -20.73 3.60
C LEU A 142 10.19 -19.50 4.50
N GLY A 143 11.17 -18.66 4.16
CA GLY A 143 11.45 -17.42 4.89
C GLY A 143 10.26 -16.48 4.86
N GLY A 144 9.68 -16.22 3.69
CA GLY A 144 8.46 -15.40 3.59
C GLY A 144 7.26 -16.02 4.32
N PHE A 145 7.07 -17.33 4.18
CA PHE A 145 5.95 -18.02 4.82
C PHE A 145 6.06 -18.02 6.36
N PHE A 146 7.19 -18.45 6.92
CA PHE A 146 7.35 -18.60 8.37
C PHE A 146 7.68 -17.29 9.09
N SER A 147 8.37 -16.35 8.44
CA SER A 147 8.79 -15.11 9.11
C SER A 147 7.73 -14.02 9.06
N VAL A 148 6.77 -14.10 8.12
CA VAL A 148 5.80 -13.01 7.92
C VAL A 148 4.37 -13.55 7.79
N ASN A 149 4.16 -14.50 6.88
CA ASN A 149 2.81 -14.93 6.52
C ASN A 149 2.09 -15.65 7.67
N LEU A 150 2.75 -16.65 8.25
CA LEU A 150 2.23 -17.44 9.34
C LEU A 150 2.03 -16.60 10.61
N PRO A 151 3.00 -15.76 11.06
CA PRO A 151 2.79 -14.88 12.21
C PRO A 151 1.59 -13.95 12.05
N ILE A 152 1.41 -13.31 10.89
CA ILE A 152 0.27 -12.41 10.65
C ILE A 152 -1.06 -13.18 10.71
N GLY A 153 -1.15 -14.33 10.04
CA GLY A 153 -2.34 -15.18 10.11
C GLY A 153 -2.68 -15.62 11.53
N LEU A 154 -1.67 -16.04 12.30
CA LEU A 154 -1.85 -16.42 13.70
C LEU A 154 -2.32 -15.25 14.56
N VAL A 155 -1.70 -14.07 14.42
CA VAL A 155 -2.10 -12.88 15.18
C VAL A 155 -3.55 -12.53 14.87
N VAL A 156 -3.95 -12.48 13.59
CA VAL A 156 -5.34 -12.20 13.21
C VAL A 156 -6.31 -13.24 13.76
N GLY A 157 -6.02 -14.53 13.59
CA GLY A 157 -6.88 -15.61 14.08
C GLY A 157 -7.05 -15.58 15.61
N LEU A 158 -5.95 -15.46 16.34
CA LEU A 158 -5.97 -15.42 17.81
C LEU A 158 -6.62 -14.13 18.33
N SER A 159 -6.34 -12.99 17.70
CA SER A 159 -6.97 -11.71 18.05
C SER A 159 -8.48 -11.76 17.88
N TYR A 160 -9.00 -12.37 16.82
CA TYR A 160 -10.44 -12.53 16.67
C TYR A 160 -11.00 -13.53 17.70
N LEU A 161 -10.36 -14.68 17.87
CA LEU A 161 -10.83 -15.75 18.76
C LEU A 161 -10.95 -15.29 20.22
N PHE A 162 -9.97 -14.54 20.72
CA PHE A 162 -9.95 -14.06 22.11
C PHE A 162 -10.53 -12.65 22.26
N GLY A 163 -10.52 -11.85 21.19
CA GLY A 163 -10.92 -10.45 21.24
C GLY A 163 -12.40 -10.20 20.93
N SER A 164 -13.08 -11.11 20.23
CA SER A 164 -14.47 -10.87 19.79
C SER A 164 -15.48 -10.73 20.94
N SER A 165 -15.22 -11.34 22.11
CA SER A 165 -16.06 -11.13 23.30
C SER A 165 -15.72 -9.79 23.96
N ALA A 166 -14.43 -9.51 24.16
CA ALA A 166 -13.95 -8.28 24.79
C ALA A 166 -14.29 -7.01 24.00
N ILE A 167 -14.45 -7.12 22.67
CA ILE A 167 -14.70 -5.95 21.83
C ILE A 167 -16.09 -5.35 22.05
N ASN A 168 -17.10 -6.17 22.37
CA ASN A 168 -18.45 -5.64 22.64
C ASN A 168 -18.45 -4.84 23.94
N ASP A 169 -17.84 -5.37 24.99
CA ASP A 169 -17.69 -4.68 26.28
C ASP A 169 -16.88 -3.38 26.12
N LEU A 170 -15.80 -3.42 25.32
CA LEU A 170 -15.00 -2.24 25.02
C LEU A 170 -15.81 -1.18 24.27
N LEU A 171 -16.58 -1.58 23.26
CA LEU A 171 -17.39 -0.65 22.47
C LEU A 171 -18.54 -0.04 23.27
N GLU A 172 -19.13 -0.78 24.20
CA GLU A 172 -20.16 -0.26 25.12
C GLU A 172 -19.59 0.75 26.13
N MET A 173 -18.30 0.63 26.48
CA MET A 173 -17.62 1.57 27.35
C MET A 173 -17.32 2.91 26.66
N ILE A 174 -17.27 2.96 25.33
CA ILE A 174 -16.96 4.19 24.59
C ILE A 174 -18.20 5.10 24.57
N PRO A 175 -18.12 6.33 25.14
CA PRO A 175 -19.23 7.28 25.11
C PRO A 175 -19.61 7.66 23.68
N LYS A 176 -20.91 7.85 23.45
CA LYS A 176 -21.44 8.21 22.12
C LYS A 176 -20.76 9.45 21.52
N PHE A 177 -20.46 10.47 22.32
CA PHE A 177 -19.74 11.66 21.86
C PHE A 177 -18.37 11.35 21.23
N ILE A 178 -17.66 10.33 21.72
CA ILE A 178 -16.38 9.89 21.14
C ILE A 178 -16.63 9.21 19.79
N ILE A 179 -17.63 8.33 19.69
CA ILE A 179 -17.97 7.65 18.42
C ILE A 179 -18.40 8.68 17.37
N ASP A 180 -19.29 9.61 17.74
CA ASP A 180 -19.77 10.68 16.86
C ASP A 180 -18.64 11.61 16.43
N GLY A 181 -17.79 12.03 17.38
CA GLY A 181 -16.62 12.87 17.10
C GLY A 181 -15.59 12.16 16.20
N LEU A 182 -15.43 10.85 16.40
CA LEU A 182 -14.57 10.04 15.55
C LEU A 182 -15.17 9.91 14.16
N GLY A 183 -16.49 9.78 14.00
CA GLY A 183 -17.14 9.81 12.69
C GLY A 183 -16.87 11.07 11.89
N ILE A 184 -16.88 12.23 12.56
CA ILE A 184 -16.50 13.51 11.93
C ILE A 184 -15.02 13.48 11.53
N ALA A 185 -14.14 13.02 12.42
CA ALA A 185 -12.70 12.93 12.14
C ALA A 185 -12.38 11.93 11.01
N THR A 186 -13.06 10.78 10.96
CA THR A 186 -12.88 9.77 9.91
C THR A 186 -13.34 10.29 8.55
N GLY A 187 -14.33 11.19 8.53
CA GLY A 187 -14.75 11.89 7.31
C GLY A 187 -13.65 12.77 6.69
N LEU A 188 -12.64 13.18 7.45
CA LEU A 188 -11.49 13.96 6.97
C LEU A 188 -10.33 13.09 6.48
N LEU A 189 -10.30 11.79 6.80
CA LEU A 189 -9.20 10.89 6.41
C LEU A 189 -9.00 10.76 4.91
N PRO A 190 -10.04 10.69 4.05
CA PRO A 190 -9.85 10.71 2.61
C PRO A 190 -9.06 11.94 2.15
N ALA A 191 -9.35 13.12 2.71
CA ALA A 191 -8.63 14.35 2.37
C ALA A 191 -7.16 14.28 2.77
N PHE A 192 -6.86 13.70 3.94
CA PHE A 192 -5.49 13.46 4.39
C PHE A 192 -4.75 12.45 3.48
N GLY A 193 -5.40 11.34 3.11
CA GLY A 193 -4.85 10.33 2.20
C GLY A 193 -4.51 10.92 0.84
N PHE A 194 -5.42 11.70 0.24
CA PHE A 194 -5.15 12.43 -1.00
C PHE A 194 -4.05 13.49 -0.85
N ALA A 195 -3.98 14.18 0.30
CA ALA A 195 -2.90 15.14 0.56
C ALA A 195 -1.52 14.49 0.57
N MET A 196 -1.38 13.30 1.18
CA MET A 196 -0.14 12.53 1.14
C MET A 196 0.24 12.11 -0.28
N LEU A 197 -0.73 11.63 -1.08
CA LEU A 197 -0.50 11.33 -2.50
C LEU A 197 -0.06 12.56 -3.29
N MET A 198 -0.79 13.67 -3.15
CA MET A 198 -0.49 14.93 -3.84
C MET A 198 0.89 15.47 -3.49
N LYS A 199 1.33 15.34 -2.23
CA LYS A 199 2.67 15.76 -1.81
C LYS A 199 3.77 15.04 -2.59
N ILE A 200 3.56 13.79 -2.97
CA ILE A 200 4.53 12.98 -3.73
C ILE A 200 4.39 13.25 -5.25
N MET A 201 3.16 13.46 -5.74
CA MET A 201 2.89 13.58 -7.17
C MET A 201 3.07 15.00 -7.73
N ILE A 202 2.75 16.03 -6.96
CA ILE A 202 2.69 17.42 -7.44
C ILE A 202 4.05 18.10 -7.25
N LYS A 203 4.62 18.52 -8.38
CA LYS A 203 5.77 19.42 -8.49
C LYS A 203 5.30 20.75 -9.06
N LYS A 204 6.10 21.81 -8.88
CA LYS A 204 5.78 23.14 -9.46
C LYS A 204 5.56 23.09 -10.98
N THR A 205 6.20 22.15 -11.66
CA THR A 205 6.11 21.96 -13.12
C THR A 205 4.82 21.29 -13.60
N ASN A 206 4.17 20.46 -12.77
CA ASN A 206 2.96 19.71 -13.16
C ASN A 206 1.70 20.16 -12.40
N ALA A 207 1.81 21.13 -11.49
CA ALA A 207 0.70 21.69 -10.72
C ALA A 207 -0.46 22.20 -11.59
N THR A 208 -0.17 22.71 -12.79
CA THR A 208 -1.20 23.16 -13.74
C THR A 208 -2.14 22.02 -14.18
N PHE A 209 -1.63 20.79 -14.35
CA PHE A 209 -2.45 19.64 -14.70
C PHE A 209 -3.37 19.22 -13.55
N PHE A 210 -2.91 19.38 -12.30
CA PHE A 210 -3.75 19.16 -11.12
C PHE A 210 -4.93 20.15 -11.07
N VAL A 211 -4.67 21.44 -11.28
CA VAL A 211 -5.73 22.47 -11.31
C VAL A 211 -6.74 22.20 -12.44
N LEU A 212 -6.26 21.77 -13.60
CA LEU A 212 -7.13 21.37 -14.72
C LEU A 212 -8.02 20.17 -14.34
N GLY A 213 -7.43 19.11 -13.78
CA GLY A 213 -8.17 17.93 -13.33
C GLY A 213 -9.20 18.25 -12.25
N PHE A 214 -8.84 19.12 -11.30
CA PHE A 214 -9.76 19.66 -10.28
C PHE A 214 -10.92 20.41 -10.93
N ALA A 215 -10.65 21.25 -11.92
CA ALA A 215 -11.70 22.00 -12.60
C ALA A 215 -12.68 21.08 -13.36
N LEU A 216 -12.16 20.04 -14.02
CA LEU A 216 -12.96 19.01 -14.69
C LEU A 216 -13.86 18.25 -13.70
N ALA A 217 -13.31 17.84 -12.55
CA ALA A 217 -14.07 17.09 -11.55
C ALA A 217 -15.14 17.95 -10.85
N VAL A 218 -14.78 19.16 -10.41
CA VAL A 218 -15.64 19.98 -9.54
C VAL A 218 -16.67 20.78 -10.32
N TYR A 219 -16.27 21.44 -11.40
CA TYR A 219 -17.16 22.32 -12.18
C TYR A 219 -17.86 21.60 -13.31
N MET A 220 -17.13 20.75 -14.06
CA MET A 220 -17.73 20.00 -15.17
C MET A 220 -18.37 18.69 -14.72
N LYS A 221 -18.27 18.33 -13.44
CA LYS A 221 -18.84 17.10 -12.84
C LYS A 221 -18.42 15.83 -13.59
N VAL A 222 -17.23 15.84 -14.19
CA VAL A 222 -16.68 14.67 -14.88
C VAL A 222 -16.31 13.63 -13.82
N PRO A 223 -16.73 12.35 -13.95
CA PRO A 223 -16.37 11.31 -13.00
C PRO A 223 -14.86 11.10 -12.97
N VAL A 224 -14.32 10.61 -11.85
CA VAL A 224 -12.88 10.39 -11.64
C VAL A 224 -12.26 9.57 -12.79
N THR A 225 -12.96 8.54 -13.26
CA THR A 225 -12.54 7.73 -14.42
C THR A 225 -12.42 8.56 -15.70
N GLY A 226 -13.34 9.50 -15.94
CA GLY A 226 -13.27 10.40 -17.08
C GLY A 226 -12.09 11.36 -17.01
N VAL A 227 -11.83 11.92 -15.83
CA VAL A 227 -10.65 12.78 -15.59
C VAL A 227 -9.36 12.00 -15.83
N ALA A 228 -9.29 10.74 -15.42
CA ALA A 228 -8.15 9.86 -15.67
C ALA A 228 -7.91 9.61 -17.17
N ILE A 229 -8.96 9.40 -17.96
CA ILE A 229 -8.86 9.24 -19.42
C ILE A 229 -8.30 10.51 -20.07
N PHE A 230 -8.82 11.69 -19.73
CA PHE A 230 -8.29 12.96 -20.23
C PHE A 230 -6.83 13.17 -19.84
N GLY A 231 -6.48 12.86 -18.58
CA GLY A 231 -5.10 12.90 -18.09
C GLY A 231 -4.17 11.98 -18.89
N ALA A 232 -4.60 10.76 -19.17
CA ALA A 232 -3.85 9.80 -19.98
C ALA A 232 -3.65 10.29 -21.42
N CYS A 233 -4.69 10.83 -22.06
CA CYS A 233 -4.57 11.42 -23.40
C CYS A 233 -3.57 12.58 -23.42
N ILE A 234 -3.65 13.50 -22.46
CA ILE A 234 -2.72 14.63 -22.34
C ILE A 234 -1.28 14.14 -22.12
N ALA A 235 -1.08 13.16 -21.24
CA ALA A 235 0.23 12.56 -20.97
C ALA A 235 0.82 11.90 -22.22
N LEU A 236 0.03 11.13 -22.97
CA LEU A 236 0.46 10.51 -24.23
C LEU A 236 0.82 11.55 -25.29
N ILE A 237 0.05 12.63 -25.41
CA ILE A 237 0.35 13.72 -26.35
C ILE A 237 1.68 14.39 -25.95
N LEU A 238 1.86 14.79 -24.70
CA LEU A 238 3.08 15.45 -24.23
C LEU A 238 4.33 14.56 -24.37
N THR A 239 4.20 13.27 -24.05
CA THR A 239 5.32 12.32 -24.11
C THR A 239 5.63 11.94 -25.56
N GLY A 240 4.60 11.70 -26.38
CA GLY A 240 4.73 11.42 -27.80
C GLY A 240 5.30 12.60 -28.60
N TYR A 241 4.92 13.83 -28.25
CA TYR A 241 5.47 15.05 -28.87
C TYR A 241 6.92 15.31 -28.43
N SER A 242 7.27 15.02 -27.18
CA SER A 242 8.65 15.13 -26.67
C SER A 242 9.60 14.14 -27.36
N ALA A 243 9.15 12.91 -27.64
CA ALA A 243 9.91 11.92 -28.40
C ALA A 243 10.15 12.34 -29.87
N PHE A 244 9.26 13.16 -30.45
CA PHE A 244 9.40 13.66 -31.81
C PHE A 244 10.31 14.89 -31.92
N ASN A 245 10.29 15.78 -30.93
CA ASN A 245 11.14 16.97 -30.90
C ASN A 245 12.60 16.68 -30.50
N GLY A 246 12.88 15.63 -29.71
CA GLY A 246 14.26 15.21 -29.39
C GLY A 246 15.07 14.72 -30.61
N LYS A 247 14.43 14.55 -31.78
CA LYS A 247 15.08 14.19 -33.04
C LYS A 247 15.48 15.39 -33.90
N LYS A 248 15.03 16.61 -33.58
CA LYS A 248 15.34 17.82 -34.36
C LYS A 248 16.66 18.50 -33.96
N ASP A 249 17.10 18.36 -32.72
CA ASP A 249 18.33 19.05 -32.25
C ASP A 249 19.65 18.41 -32.72
N VAL A 250 19.63 17.25 -33.38
CA VAL A 250 20.86 16.59 -33.87
C VAL A 250 21.27 17.05 -35.29
N THR A 251 20.47 17.87 -35.97
CA THR A 251 20.71 18.18 -37.41
C THR A 251 20.96 19.66 -37.74
N GLU A 252 20.89 20.59 -36.78
CA GLU A 252 20.93 22.03 -37.10
C GLU A 252 22.15 22.82 -36.59
N ASP A 253 23.15 22.20 -35.96
CA ASP A 253 24.37 22.93 -35.51
C ASP A 253 25.68 22.49 -36.19
N GLY A 254 25.56 22.08 -37.45
CA GLY A 254 26.68 21.68 -38.31
C GLY A 254 27.42 22.84 -38.98
N ASN A 255 27.61 24.00 -38.32
CA ASN A 255 28.49 25.02 -38.87
C ASN A 255 29.02 26.07 -37.87
N GLN A 256 29.92 25.68 -36.96
CA GLN A 256 30.87 26.64 -36.39
C GLN A 256 32.19 25.99 -35.89
N ARG A 257 33.23 26.16 -36.73
CA ARG A 257 34.64 26.41 -36.38
C ARG A 257 35.45 25.29 -35.72
N LEU A 258 36.15 24.57 -36.60
CA LEU A 258 37.41 23.88 -36.35
C LEU A 258 38.41 24.81 -35.64
N ASN A 259 38.83 24.45 -34.42
CA ASN A 259 40.14 24.85 -33.92
C ASN A 259 40.79 23.62 -33.26
N ASN A 260 41.75 23.05 -33.98
CA ASN A 260 42.55 21.91 -33.54
C ASN A 260 43.57 22.39 -32.50
N ASN A 261 43.61 21.74 -31.33
CA ASN A 261 44.84 21.51 -30.57
C ASN A 261 44.65 20.36 -29.57
N THR A 262 45.16 19.19 -29.99
CA THR A 262 45.94 18.20 -29.23
C THR A 262 45.51 17.82 -27.81
N GLY A 263 45.00 16.58 -27.67
CA GLY A 263 44.90 15.89 -26.38
C GLY A 263 43.88 14.75 -26.40
N ASN A 264 44.32 13.54 -26.72
CA ASN A 264 43.49 12.35 -26.77
C ASN A 264 43.07 11.91 -25.36
N THR A 265 41.81 12.13 -24.98
CA THR A 265 41.14 11.40 -23.90
C THR A 265 39.69 11.21 -24.31
N LEU A 266 39.34 9.95 -24.59
CA LEU A 266 37.97 9.48 -24.79
C LEU A 266 37.15 9.89 -23.55
N GLY A 267 36.23 10.82 -23.74
CA GLY A 267 35.26 11.19 -22.72
C GLY A 267 34.32 10.03 -22.47
N VAL A 268 34.59 9.25 -21.44
CA VAL A 268 33.55 8.48 -20.76
C VAL A 268 32.69 9.54 -20.07
N GLN A 269 31.52 9.79 -20.64
CA GLN A 269 30.49 10.58 -19.99
C GLN A 269 30.01 9.75 -18.79
N GLU A 270 30.65 9.97 -17.64
CA GLU A 270 30.19 9.41 -16.37
C GLU A 270 28.76 9.93 -16.14
N ILE A 271 27.80 9.02 -16.18
CA ILE A 271 26.43 9.28 -15.77
C ILE A 271 26.52 9.56 -14.27
N ASN A 272 26.41 10.83 -13.89
CA ASN A 272 26.42 11.23 -12.50
C ASN A 272 25.09 10.82 -11.85
N TYR A 273 25.13 9.71 -11.11
CA TYR A 273 24.00 9.17 -10.34
C TYR A 273 23.76 9.90 -9.00
N GLU A 274 24.57 10.89 -8.62
CA GLU A 274 24.51 11.54 -7.29
C GLU A 274 23.44 12.62 -7.14
N ASN A 275 22.62 12.90 -8.16
CA ASN A 275 21.58 13.94 -8.08
C ASN A 275 20.14 13.40 -8.00
N GLU A 276 19.97 12.11 -7.71
CA GLU A 276 18.67 11.56 -7.28
C GLU A 276 18.73 11.16 -5.80
N GLU A 277 18.95 12.14 -4.93
CA GLU A 277 18.59 11.98 -3.52
C GLU A 277 17.06 12.13 -3.37
N PHE A 278 16.45 11.05 -2.91
CA PHE A 278 15.03 10.87 -2.59
C PHE A 278 14.61 11.60 -1.31
#